data_AF-A0A976JMZ5-F1
#
_entry.id   AF-A0A976JMZ5-F1
#
_cell.length_a   1.000
_cell.length_b   1.000
_cell.length_c   1.000
_cell.angle_alpha   90.00
_cell.angle_beta   90.00
_cell.angle_gamma   90.00
#
_symmetry.space_group_name_H-M   'P 1'
#
loop_
_entity.id
_entity.type
_entity.pdbx_description
1 polymer ?
#
loop_
_entity_poly.entity_id
_entity_poly.type
_entity_poly.pdbx_seq_one_letter_code
_entity_poly.pdbx_strand_id
1 'polypeptide(L)'
;MMPSKMILTFLLFCLMGFNSSCSRKQKLTKTTFDLTSSQLVNGTQMAGGIYLWAVPLDGASPPLKMDLDADDSVSIPFGQYYLHVVGYEGPGAWQGNNQCGGTLNAVLLEEVEVTITINLTTEECGLQQIYADMMNEKAASLVSPNQWDIAQWDSSTWGP
;
A
#
# COMPACT_ATOMS: atom_id res chain seq x y z
N MET A 1 42.22 -36.90 48.69
CA MET A 1 42.71 -37.29 47.35
C MET A 1 41.52 -37.78 46.54
N MET A 2 40.96 -36.95 45.67
CA MET A 2 39.81 -37.27 44.80
C MET A 2 40.29 -37.38 43.34
N PRO A 3 39.77 -38.35 42.55
CA PRO A 3 40.30 -38.65 41.24
C PRO A 3 39.88 -37.62 40.17
N SER A 4 40.89 -37.02 39.55
CA SER A 4 40.90 -35.93 38.56
C SER A 4 40.35 -36.29 37.15
N LYS A 5 39.51 -37.31 36.99
CA LYS A 5 39.14 -37.82 35.65
C LYS A 5 37.68 -37.61 35.23
N MET A 6 36.86 -36.94 36.04
CA MET A 6 35.42 -36.84 35.80
C MET A 6 34.94 -35.42 35.44
N ILE A 7 35.84 -34.53 35.01
CA ILE A 7 35.51 -33.12 34.68
C ILE A 7 35.58 -32.85 33.17
N LEU A 8 36.27 -33.69 32.39
CA LEU A 8 36.53 -33.40 30.97
C LEU A 8 35.40 -33.85 30.01
N THR A 9 34.48 -34.71 30.46
CA THR A 9 33.42 -35.25 29.58
C THR A 9 32.12 -34.43 29.62
N PHE A 10 31.94 -33.53 30.60
CA PHE A 10 30.75 -32.69 30.70
C PHE A 10 30.87 -31.35 29.94
N LEU A 11 32.08 -30.96 29.53
CA LEU A 11 32.30 -29.70 28.80
C LEU A 11 32.17 -29.83 27.28
N LEU A 12 32.15 -31.06 26.74
CA LEU A 12 32.10 -31.31 25.30
C LEU A 12 30.67 -31.47 24.75
N PHE A 13 29.65 -31.55 25.62
CA PHE A 13 28.24 -31.73 25.21
C PHE A 13 27.43 -30.43 25.15
N CYS A 14 27.98 -29.30 25.61
CA CYS A 14 27.31 -27.98 25.52
C CYS A 14 27.58 -27.21 24.22
N LEU A 15 28.39 -27.74 23.30
CA LEU A 15 28.87 -27.01 22.12
C LEU A 15 28.17 -27.36 20.79
N MET A 16 27.09 -28.16 20.81
CA MET A 16 26.39 -28.59 19.58
C MET A 16 24.87 -28.29 19.55
N GLY A 17 24.38 -27.36 20.39
CA GLY A 17 22.94 -27.16 20.60
C GLY A 17 22.27 -25.90 20.04
N PHE A 18 22.96 -24.98 19.36
CA PHE A 18 22.37 -23.68 19.00
C PHE A 18 22.55 -23.24 17.52
N ASN A 19 22.48 -24.18 16.58
CA ASN A 19 22.38 -23.87 15.14
C ASN A 19 20.95 -24.06 14.59
N SER A 20 19.95 -23.61 15.33
CA SER A 20 18.57 -23.49 14.85
C SER A 20 18.01 -22.09 15.13
N SER A 21 18.77 -21.05 14.77
CA SER A 21 18.21 -19.69 14.59
C SER A 21 18.00 -19.42 13.10
N CYS A 22 17.25 -20.31 12.45
CA CYS A 22 16.48 -19.96 11.26
C CYS A 22 15.13 -19.40 11.70
N SER A 23 14.65 -18.38 11.00
CA SER A 23 13.33 -17.72 11.16
C SER A 23 13.16 -16.80 12.36
N ARG A 24 13.74 -15.60 12.26
CA ARG A 24 12.91 -14.39 12.35
C ARG A 24 13.25 -13.47 11.19
N LYS A 25 12.58 -13.70 10.05
CA LYS A 25 12.19 -12.56 9.20
C LYS A 25 11.53 -11.57 10.14
N GLN A 26 12.15 -10.41 10.35
CA GLN A 26 11.54 -9.36 11.15
C GLN A 26 10.13 -9.15 10.60
N LYS A 27 9.15 -9.44 11.45
CA LYS A 27 7.73 -9.33 11.19
C LYS A 27 7.51 -7.88 10.75
N LEU A 28 6.97 -7.73 9.54
CA LEU A 28 6.69 -6.48 8.85
C LEU A 28 6.31 -5.36 9.84
N THR A 29 7.20 -4.37 10.01
CA THR A 29 6.89 -3.06 10.62
C THR A 29 6.12 -2.22 9.60
N LYS A 30 4.93 -2.69 9.25
CA LYS A 30 3.99 -1.94 8.43
C LYS A 30 2.73 -1.76 9.26
N THR A 31 2.23 -0.53 9.34
CA THR A 31 0.87 -0.29 9.84
C THR A 31 -0.07 -0.78 8.76
N THR A 32 -0.90 -1.77 9.07
CA THR A 32 -2.10 -2.01 8.26
C THR A 32 -3.11 -0.97 8.70
N PHE A 33 -3.58 -0.14 7.80
CA PHE A 33 -4.70 0.75 8.09
C PHE A 33 -5.90 0.24 7.32
N ASP A 34 -7.01 0.10 8.03
CA ASP A 34 -8.30 0.02 7.39
C ASP A 34 -8.71 1.46 7.12
N LEU A 35 -8.57 1.90 5.86
CA LEU A 35 -9.22 3.13 5.45
C LEU A 35 -10.70 2.81 5.35
N THR A 36 -11.40 2.89 6.48
CA THR A 36 -12.84 3.10 6.41
C THR A 36 -13.02 4.51 5.86
N SER A 37 -13.20 4.58 4.54
CA SER A 37 -13.90 5.68 3.88
C SER A 37 -15.24 5.79 4.60
N SER A 38 -15.27 6.54 5.71
CA SER A 38 -16.39 6.53 6.63
C SER A 38 -17.60 7.07 5.91
N GLN A 39 -18.43 6.11 5.53
CA GLN A 39 -19.72 6.28 4.93
C GLN A 39 -19.62 6.89 3.52
N LEU A 40 -20.05 6.18 2.48
CA LEU A 40 -21.46 5.78 2.39
C LEU A 40 -22.39 6.78 3.10
N VAL A 41 -22.15 8.10 3.00
CA VAL A 41 -23.25 9.06 3.17
C VAL A 41 -24.29 8.82 2.04
N ASN A 42 -23.99 7.93 1.08
CA ASN A 42 -24.94 7.37 0.14
C ASN A 42 -24.79 5.89 -0.28
N GLY A 43 -24.08 5.02 0.45
CA GLY A 43 -24.12 3.58 0.15
C GLY A 43 -23.38 3.10 -1.11
N THR A 44 -22.60 3.94 -1.80
CA THR A 44 -21.85 3.52 -2.99
C THR A 44 -20.49 2.88 -2.64
N GLN A 45 -20.38 1.57 -2.85
CA GLN A 45 -19.09 0.88 -2.92
C GLN A 45 -18.29 1.44 -4.09
N MET A 46 -17.02 1.79 -3.88
CA MET A 46 -16.10 2.20 -4.95
C MET A 46 -15.69 0.94 -5.73
N ALA A 47 -16.56 0.45 -6.60
CA ALA A 47 -16.39 -0.84 -7.27
C ALA A 47 -15.13 -0.92 -8.15
N GLY A 48 -14.58 0.23 -8.57
CA GLY A 48 -13.33 0.28 -9.30
C GLY A 48 -12.11 0.19 -8.39
N GLY A 49 -12.23 0.64 -7.16
CA GLY A 49 -11.16 0.68 -6.17
C GLY A 49 -10.86 2.08 -5.67
N ILE A 50 -9.81 2.15 -4.86
CA ILE A 50 -9.37 3.37 -4.19
C ILE A 50 -7.86 3.51 -4.40
N TYR A 51 -7.44 4.72 -4.78
CA TYR A 51 -6.03 5.06 -4.96
C TYR A 51 -5.61 6.10 -3.93
N LEU A 52 -4.54 5.81 -3.19
CA LEU A 52 -4.01 6.63 -2.11
C LEU A 52 -2.61 7.15 -2.43
N TRP A 53 -2.41 8.43 -2.17
CA TRP A 53 -1.10 9.06 -2.01
C TRP A 53 -0.89 9.46 -0.55
N ALA A 54 0.12 8.88 0.09
CA ALA A 54 0.59 9.31 1.41
C ALA A 54 1.86 10.14 1.25
N VAL A 55 1.74 11.44 1.51
CA VAL A 55 2.83 12.42 1.38
C VAL A 55 3.55 12.54 2.72
N PRO A 56 4.78 12.03 2.86
CA PRO A 56 5.52 12.10 4.12
C PRO A 56 5.93 13.53 4.45
N LEU A 57 5.94 13.86 5.74
CA LEU A 57 6.34 15.17 6.27
C LEU A 57 7.83 15.27 6.63
N ASP A 58 8.62 14.25 6.30
CA ASP A 58 10.06 14.25 6.53
C ASP A 58 10.85 15.15 5.55
N GLY A 59 10.20 15.64 4.49
CA GLY A 59 10.77 16.52 3.47
C GLY A 59 11.81 15.87 2.57
N ALA A 60 12.05 14.56 2.70
CA ALA A 60 13.09 13.84 1.98
C ALA A 60 12.55 12.63 1.20
N SER A 61 11.49 12.00 1.73
CA SER A 61 10.89 10.83 1.11
C SER A 61 9.89 11.23 0.03
N PRO A 62 9.84 10.51 -1.11
CA PRO A 62 8.78 10.72 -2.09
C PRO A 62 7.42 10.28 -1.54
N PRO A 63 6.30 10.76 -2.11
CA PRO A 63 4.98 10.25 -1.79
C PRO A 63 4.88 8.74 -2.03
N LEU A 64 4.25 8.03 -1.09
CA LEU A 64 3.90 6.63 -1.24
C LEU A 64 2.59 6.54 -2.01
N LYS A 65 2.57 5.76 -3.09
CA LYS A 65 1.43 5.69 -4.03
C LYS A 65 0.98 4.25 -4.15
N MET A 66 -0.30 4.00 -3.89
CA MET A 66 -0.80 2.64 -3.71
C MET A 66 -2.29 2.54 -3.98
N ASP A 67 -2.69 1.44 -4.60
CA ASP A 67 -4.09 1.02 -4.61
C ASP A 67 -4.40 0.31 -3.28
N LEU A 68 -5.57 0.56 -2.72
CA LEU A 68 -6.07 -0.21 -1.60
C LEU A 68 -6.49 -1.61 -2.07
N ASP A 69 -6.41 -2.59 -1.18
CA ASP A 69 -6.89 -3.93 -1.46
C ASP A 69 -8.42 -4.05 -1.40
N ALA A 70 -8.95 -5.26 -1.58
CA ALA A 70 -10.38 -5.51 -1.59
C ALA A 70 -11.07 -5.27 -0.23
N ASP A 71 -10.30 -5.18 0.85
CA ASP A 71 -10.77 -4.88 2.20
C ASP A 71 -10.56 -3.39 2.53
N ASP A 72 -10.26 -2.55 1.53
CA ASP A 72 -9.93 -1.13 1.67
C ASP A 72 -8.74 -0.89 2.63
N SER A 73 -7.80 -1.82 2.65
CA SER A 73 -6.60 -1.77 3.50
C SER A 73 -5.33 -1.54 2.67
N VAL A 74 -4.32 -0.91 3.26
CA VAL A 74 -2.95 -1.00 2.76
C VAL A 74 -1.93 -0.78 3.88
N SER A 75 -0.66 -1.01 3.56
CA SER A 75 0.45 -1.02 4.49
C SER A 75 1.40 0.15 4.28
N ILE A 76 1.44 1.09 5.23
CA ILE A 76 2.34 2.27 5.21
C ILE A 76 3.37 2.18 6.35
N PRO A 77 4.63 2.61 6.15
CA PRO A 77 5.60 2.73 7.24
C PRO A 77 5.17 3.73 8.31
N PHE A 78 5.67 3.58 9.54
CA PHE A 78 5.42 4.57 10.58
C PHE A 78 5.98 5.96 10.20
N GLY A 79 5.25 7.02 10.55
CA GLY A 79 5.64 8.38 10.21
C GLY A 79 4.49 9.37 10.28
N GLN A 80 4.73 10.62 9.90
CA GLN A 80 3.70 11.65 9.74
C GLN A 80 3.42 11.88 8.25
N TYR A 81 2.15 11.88 7.87
CA TYR A 81 1.72 11.95 6.48
C TYR A 81 0.55 12.90 6.29
N TYR A 82 0.48 13.53 5.11
CA TYR A 82 -0.79 13.98 4.54
C TYR A 82 -1.31 12.86 3.63
N LEU A 83 -2.56 12.46 3.82
CA LEU A 83 -3.19 11.41 3.02
C LEU A 83 -4.15 12.04 2.02
N HIS A 84 -4.04 11.64 0.76
CA HIS A 84 -4.93 12.04 -0.33
C HIS A 84 -5.45 10.80 -1.04
N VAL A 85 -6.75 10.73 -1.21
CA VAL A 85 -7.46 9.56 -1.69
C VAL A 85 -8.34 9.95 -2.87
N VAL A 86 -8.35 9.09 -3.89
CA VAL A 86 -9.32 9.14 -4.98
C VAL A 86 -9.98 7.77 -5.09
N GLY A 87 -11.30 7.72 -4.89
CA GLY A 87 -12.15 6.57 -5.18
C GLY A 87 -12.84 6.71 -6.53
N TYR A 88 -13.12 5.59 -7.18
CA TYR A 88 -13.79 5.56 -8.48
C TYR A 88 -14.87 4.47 -8.54
N GLU A 89 -16.05 4.84 -9.04
CA GLU A 89 -17.28 4.02 -8.95
C GLU A 89 -17.41 2.96 -10.07
N GLY A 90 -16.78 3.15 -11.22
CA GLY A 90 -16.88 2.23 -12.36
C GLY A 90 -16.01 0.98 -12.24
N PRO A 91 -16.13 -0.02 -13.14
CA PRO A 91 -15.46 -1.32 -13.00
C PRO A 91 -13.93 -1.28 -13.20
N GLY A 92 -13.35 -0.09 -13.40
CA GLY A 92 -11.93 0.13 -13.56
C GLY A 92 -11.55 1.57 -13.26
N ALA A 93 -10.24 1.80 -13.15
CA ALA A 93 -9.68 3.11 -12.84
C ALA A 93 -10.27 4.24 -13.70
N TRP A 94 -10.76 5.28 -13.01
CA TRP A 94 -11.31 6.50 -13.61
C TRP A 94 -12.56 6.30 -14.47
N GLN A 95 -13.23 5.15 -14.33
CA GLN A 95 -14.57 4.95 -14.88
C GLN A 95 -15.62 5.35 -13.85
N GLY A 96 -16.77 5.84 -14.31
CA GLY A 96 -17.83 6.33 -13.44
C GLY A 96 -17.49 7.70 -12.83
N ASN A 97 -18.10 8.02 -11.68
CA ASN A 97 -17.74 9.23 -10.94
C ASN A 97 -16.49 8.96 -10.11
N ASN A 98 -15.63 9.97 -10.03
CA ASN A 98 -14.50 9.99 -9.11
C ASN A 98 -14.89 10.81 -7.88
N GLN A 99 -14.50 10.33 -6.70
CA GLN A 99 -14.66 11.07 -5.45
C GLN A 99 -13.29 11.21 -4.78
N CYS A 100 -12.98 12.42 -4.32
CA CYS A 100 -11.65 12.75 -3.80
C CYS A 100 -11.78 13.28 -2.37
N GLY A 101 -10.71 13.11 -1.61
CA GLY A 101 -10.64 13.63 -0.25
C GLY A 101 -9.27 13.40 0.37
N GLY A 102 -9.00 14.10 1.45
CA GLY A 102 -7.75 13.98 2.15
C GLY A 102 -7.83 14.45 3.58
N THR A 103 -6.75 14.24 4.31
CA THR A 103 -6.62 14.68 5.69
C THR A 103 -6.27 16.16 5.73
N LEU A 104 -7.08 16.96 6.44
CA LEU A 104 -6.82 18.41 6.59
C LEU A 104 -5.55 18.70 7.40
N ASN A 105 -5.20 17.80 8.31
CA ASN A 105 -4.01 17.88 9.15
C ASN A 105 -3.13 16.64 8.92
N ALA A 106 -1.85 16.79 9.24
CA ALA A 106 -0.91 15.67 9.29
C ALA A 106 -1.44 14.57 10.21
N VAL A 107 -1.39 13.32 9.74
CA VAL A 107 -1.71 12.13 10.54
C VAL A 107 -0.42 11.47 10.98
N LEU A 108 -0.29 11.21 12.29
CA LEU A 108 0.80 10.44 12.86
C LEU A 108 0.42 8.95 12.88
N LEU A 109 1.20 8.12 12.19
CA LEU A 109 1.09 6.66 12.16
C LEU A 109 2.20 6.08 13.04
N GLU A 110 1.88 5.79 14.30
CA GLU A 110 2.81 5.18 15.26
C GLU A 110 2.35 3.82 15.80
N GLU A 111 1.12 3.43 15.48
CA GLU A 111 0.52 2.16 15.88
C GLU A 111 0.45 1.19 14.70
N VAL A 112 0.43 -0.11 15.02
CA VAL A 112 0.37 -1.21 14.03
C VAL A 112 -0.95 -1.26 13.25
N GLU A 113 -2.02 -0.74 13.84
CA GLU A 113 -3.35 -0.63 13.26
C GLU A 113 -3.92 0.73 13.62
N VAL A 114 -4.32 1.52 12.63
CA VAL A 114 -4.94 2.84 12.82
C VAL A 114 -6.10 2.97 11.86
N THR A 115 -7.25 3.42 12.36
CA THR A 115 -8.41 3.76 11.54
C THR A 115 -8.43 5.25 11.24
N ILE A 116 -8.45 5.60 9.95
CA ILE A 116 -8.50 7.00 9.50
C ILE A 116 -9.75 7.19 8.67
N THR A 117 -10.55 8.17 9.07
CA THR A 117 -11.74 8.60 8.34
C THR A 117 -11.37 9.71 7.36
N ILE A 118 -11.58 9.47 6.07
CA ILE A 118 -11.47 10.49 5.02
C ILE A 118 -12.81 10.58 4.30
N ASN A 119 -13.37 11.80 4.25
CA ASN A 119 -14.61 12.06 3.52
C ASN A 119 -14.27 12.32 2.05
N LEU A 120 -14.86 11.53 1.14
CA LEU A 120 -14.69 11.69 -0.30
C LEU A 120 -15.90 12.43 -0.87
N THR A 121 -15.65 13.41 -1.75
CA THR A 121 -16.70 14.14 -2.48
C THR A 121 -16.27 14.40 -3.91
N THR A 122 -17.23 14.58 -4.81
CA THR A 122 -16.94 14.91 -6.21
C THR A 122 -16.40 16.33 -6.34
N GLU A 123 -16.85 17.25 -5.48
CA GLU A 123 -16.44 18.65 -5.46
C GLU A 123 -14.94 18.77 -5.17
N GLU A 124 -14.44 18.01 -4.19
CA GLU A 124 -13.04 18.06 -3.76
C GLU A 124 -12.07 17.67 -4.88
N CYS A 125 -12.48 16.82 -5.83
CA CYS A 125 -11.64 16.44 -6.98
C CYS A 125 -11.21 17.63 -7.85
N GLY A 126 -12.01 18.70 -7.88
CA GLY A 126 -11.70 19.92 -8.64
C GLY A 126 -10.98 21.00 -7.83
N LEU A 127 -10.86 20.86 -6.51
CA LEU A 127 -10.35 21.92 -5.63
C LEU A 127 -8.83 21.92 -5.50
N GLN A 128 -8.19 20.75 -5.57
CA GLN A 128 -6.74 20.62 -5.37
C GLN A 128 -6.07 19.95 -6.57
N GLN A 129 -4.98 20.56 -7.05
CA GLN A 129 -4.21 20.06 -8.19
C GLN A 129 -3.69 18.63 -7.98
N ILE A 130 -3.41 18.24 -6.73
CA ILE A 130 -2.90 16.90 -6.40
C ILE A 130 -3.83 15.79 -6.89
N TYR A 131 -5.15 15.97 -6.89
CA TYR A 131 -6.07 14.94 -7.37
C TYR A 131 -6.01 14.78 -8.89
N ALA A 132 -5.83 15.87 -9.63
CA ALA A 132 -5.59 15.81 -11.07
C ALA A 132 -4.27 15.08 -11.37
N ASP A 133 -3.22 15.34 -10.59
CA ASP A 133 -1.92 14.68 -10.74
C ASP A 133 -2.01 13.17 -10.41
N MET A 134 -2.71 12.81 -9.33
CA MET A 134 -3.01 11.42 -8.98
C MET A 134 -3.72 10.68 -10.12
N MET A 135 -4.77 11.29 -10.68
CA MET A 135 -5.54 10.70 -11.78
C MET A 135 -4.69 10.52 -13.03
N ASN A 136 -3.93 11.54 -13.42
CA ASN A 136 -3.08 11.51 -14.60
C ASN A 136 -1.96 10.48 -14.49
N GLU A 137 -1.28 10.41 -13.35
CA GLU A 137 -0.19 9.45 -13.13
C GLU A 137 -0.72 8.02 -13.16
N LYS A 138 -1.83 7.75 -12.48
CA LYS A 138 -2.44 6.42 -12.51
C LYS A 138 -2.93 6.08 -13.92
N ALA A 139 -3.56 7.02 -14.63
CA ALA A 139 -3.98 6.80 -16.01
C ALA A 139 -2.77 6.43 -16.90
N ALA A 140 -1.65 7.14 -16.77
CA ALA A 140 -0.42 6.81 -17.48
C ALA A 140 0.13 5.43 -17.10
N SER A 141 0.00 5.01 -15.85
CA SER A 141 0.46 3.68 -15.40
C SER A 141 -0.34 2.51 -15.99
N LEU A 142 -1.60 2.75 -16.36
CA LEU A 142 -2.48 1.75 -16.98
C LEU A 142 -2.19 1.59 -18.47
N VAL A 143 -1.72 2.66 -19.11
CA VAL A 143 -1.23 2.66 -20.49
C VAL A 143 0.22 2.18 -20.48
N SER A 144 0.45 0.93 -20.10
CA SER A 144 1.79 0.35 -20.24
C SER A 144 2.16 0.31 -21.74
N PRO A 145 3.39 0.70 -22.15
CA PRO A 145 3.84 0.61 -23.54
C PRO A 145 3.89 -0.82 -24.10
N ASN A 146 3.68 -1.82 -23.24
CA ASN A 146 3.57 -3.23 -23.60
C ASN A 146 2.12 -3.73 -23.64
N GLN A 147 1.10 -2.86 -23.64
CA GLN A 147 -0.20 -3.26 -24.20
C GLN A 147 0.01 -3.47 -25.69
N TRP A 148 0.31 -4.71 -26.04
CA TRP A 148 0.28 -5.29 -27.38
C TRP A 148 -1.05 -4.85 -28.01
N ASP A 149 -0.96 -3.81 -28.82
CA ASP A 149 -2.06 -3.29 -29.59
C ASP A 149 -2.59 -4.42 -30.46
N ILE A 150 -3.77 -4.92 -30.13
CA ILE A 150 -4.45 -5.96 -30.91
C ILE A 150 -4.67 -5.44 -32.35
N ALA A 151 -4.75 -4.11 -32.56
CA ALA A 151 -4.81 -3.52 -33.89
C ALA A 151 -3.47 -3.62 -34.67
N GLN A 152 -2.32 -3.79 -34.01
CA GLN A 152 -1.07 -4.10 -34.72
C GLN A 152 -0.99 -5.55 -35.18
N TRP A 153 -1.62 -6.50 -34.48
CA TRP A 153 -1.61 -7.92 -34.88
C TRP A 153 -2.39 -8.15 -36.18
N ASP A 154 -3.51 -7.46 -36.36
CA ASP A 154 -4.38 -7.56 -37.55
C ASP A 154 -3.74 -6.98 -38.83
N SER A 155 -2.61 -6.27 -38.71
CA SER A 155 -1.84 -5.77 -39.87
C SER A 155 -0.81 -6.77 -40.39
N SER A 156 -0.51 -7.84 -39.63
CA SER A 156 0.36 -8.90 -40.11
C SER A 156 -0.44 -9.84 -40.99
N THR A 157 -0.34 -9.62 -42.30
CA THR A 157 -0.81 -10.56 -43.33
C THR A 157 -0.04 -11.87 -43.18
N TRP A 158 -0.51 -12.76 -42.31
CA TRP A 158 -0.08 -14.16 -42.30
C TRP A 158 -0.65 -14.83 -43.55
N GLY A 159 0.02 -14.58 -44.68
CA GLY A 159 -0.19 -15.31 -45.92
C GLY A 159 0.51 -16.68 -45.87
N PRO A 160 -0.01 -17.68 -46.60
CA PRO A 160 0.49 -19.05 -46.62
C PRO A 160 1.90 -19.21 -47.20
#